data_AF-A0AAE9J557-F1
#
_entry.id   AF-A0AAE9J557-F1
#
_cell.length_a   1.000
_cell.length_b   1.000
_cell.length_c   1.000
_cell.angle_alpha   90.00
_cell.angle_beta   90.00
_cell.angle_gamma   90.00
#
_symmetry.space_group_name_H-M   'P 1'
#
loop_
_entity.id
_entity.type
_entity.pdbx_description
1 polymer ?
#
loop_
_entity_poly.entity_id
_entity_poly.type
_entity_poly.pdbx_seq_one_letter_code
_entity_poly.pdbx_strand_id
1 'polypeptide(L)'
;MKRWIVFAALCFCILNVKAFVIDNDESCESEEKQQKMKCPKHYKGYYRQPTATNNQTKMWCLRVVMVNVSVSEQAAQQACNAEGAVLSTFASYDEQKHIVRHASKYFRYNNITQGSIWLDGVRIEQCRTLNVTQQIAAPCNDKTKVFDITDPRTDPKYAWTQWYRTAPSWAYWPIRTEEYSTYPTVDSITADCVQMWIYPGNDDRNGQLHAIHCDMAVPPYDFEKALFTNYGYVCGRPPVLSFY
;
A
#
# COMPACT_ATOMS: atom_id res chain seq x y z
N MET A 1 -41.64 -72.96 -34.38
CA MET A 1 -40.76 -74.02 -34.92
C MET A 1 -39.32 -73.58 -34.66
N LYS A 2 -38.43 -74.18 -33.88
CA LYS A 2 -38.19 -75.52 -33.30
C LYS A 2 -37.82 -75.31 -31.80
N ARG A 3 -38.44 -76.01 -30.82
CA ARG A 3 -37.95 -77.19 -30.04
C ARG A 3 -36.43 -77.15 -29.75
N TRP A 4 -35.88 -77.38 -28.55
CA TRP A 4 -35.91 -78.57 -27.65
C TRP A 4 -35.34 -78.15 -26.25
N ILE A 5 -36.02 -78.44 -25.11
CA ILE A 5 -35.84 -79.57 -24.13
C ILE A 5 -34.66 -79.38 -23.14
N VAL A 6 -34.92 -79.02 -21.87
CA VAL A 6 -34.95 -79.80 -20.59
C VAL A 6 -33.57 -80.22 -20.02
N PHE A 7 -33.41 -79.98 -18.70
CA PHE A 7 -32.74 -80.76 -17.61
C PHE A 7 -31.98 -79.80 -16.67
N ALA A 8 -32.57 -79.40 -15.55
CA ALA A 8 -32.64 -80.09 -14.24
C ALA A 8 -31.36 -79.95 -13.39
N ALA A 9 -31.61 -79.49 -12.17
CA ALA A 9 -30.70 -79.17 -11.08
C ALA A 9 -29.73 -80.30 -10.70
N LEU A 10 -28.55 -79.93 -10.16
CA LEU A 10 -28.29 -80.05 -8.73
C LEU A 10 -26.95 -79.42 -8.31
N CYS A 11 -26.99 -78.88 -7.10
CA CYS A 11 -25.95 -78.26 -6.29
C CYS A 11 -24.55 -78.86 -6.44
N PHE A 12 -23.52 -78.02 -6.29
CA PHE A 12 -22.58 -78.08 -5.16
C PHE A 12 -21.64 -76.87 -5.23
N CYS A 13 -21.61 -76.06 -4.16
CA CYS A 13 -20.73 -74.92 -3.99
C CYS A 13 -19.28 -75.37 -3.85
N ILE A 14 -18.38 -74.99 -4.77
CA ILE A 14 -16.94 -74.93 -4.51
C ILE A 14 -16.35 -73.68 -5.20
N LEU A 15 -15.96 -72.72 -4.36
CA LEU A 15 -14.86 -71.76 -4.48
C LEU A 15 -14.53 -71.21 -5.88
N ASN A 16 -15.13 -70.06 -6.22
CA ASN A 16 -14.55 -69.19 -7.24
C ASN A 16 -13.52 -68.26 -6.60
N VAL A 17 -12.25 -68.54 -6.88
CA VAL A 17 -11.18 -67.55 -6.90
C VAL A 17 -11.46 -66.61 -8.08
N LYS A 18 -11.84 -65.36 -7.81
CA LYS A 18 -11.67 -64.26 -8.77
C LYS A 18 -11.30 -62.98 -8.03
N ALA A 19 -10.09 -62.52 -8.35
CA ALA A 19 -9.60 -61.15 -8.35
C ALA A 19 -10.34 -60.18 -7.42
N PHE A 20 -9.73 -59.93 -6.26
CA PHE A 20 -10.05 -58.77 -5.43
C PHE A 20 -9.54 -57.53 -6.16
N VAL A 21 -10.45 -56.81 -6.82
CA VAL A 21 -10.26 -55.40 -7.10
C VAL A 21 -10.29 -54.72 -5.73
N ILE A 22 -9.14 -54.21 -5.28
CA ILE A 22 -9.09 -53.32 -4.13
C ILE A 22 -9.58 -51.96 -4.65
N ASP A 23 -10.90 -51.77 -4.63
CA ASP A 23 -11.47 -50.43 -4.48
C ASP A 23 -11.15 -49.99 -3.05
N ASN A 24 -9.99 -49.34 -2.87
CA ASN A 24 -9.76 -48.54 -1.69
C ASN A 24 -10.38 -47.16 -1.95
N ASP A 25 -11.70 -47.12 -1.84
CA ASP A 25 -12.46 -45.97 -1.38
C ASP A 25 -12.00 -45.69 0.07
N GLU A 26 -10.91 -44.94 0.22
CA GLU A 26 -10.60 -44.25 1.46
C GLU A 26 -10.36 -42.80 1.09
N SER A 27 -11.47 -42.07 1.04
CA SER A 27 -11.53 -40.63 1.01
C SER A 27 -10.75 -40.09 2.22
N CYS A 28 -9.45 -39.88 2.04
CA CYS A 28 -8.73 -38.87 2.80
C CYS A 28 -9.19 -37.49 2.28
N GLU A 29 -10.47 -37.17 2.49
CA GLU A 29 -10.86 -35.78 2.69
C GLU A 29 -10.20 -35.38 4.02
N SER A 30 -8.91 -35.05 3.95
CA SER A 30 -8.38 -34.08 4.88
C SER A 30 -9.29 -32.88 4.70
N GLU A 31 -10.09 -32.58 5.72
CA GLU A 31 -10.62 -31.23 5.91
C GLU A 31 -9.40 -30.31 5.92
N GLU A 32 -8.94 -29.89 4.75
CA GLU A 32 -8.14 -28.69 4.60
C GLU A 32 -9.07 -27.61 5.14
N LYS A 33 -8.94 -27.32 6.45
CA LYS A 33 -9.38 -26.07 7.04
C LYS A 33 -8.73 -25.01 6.18
N GLN A 34 -9.46 -24.56 5.16
CA GLN A 34 -8.98 -23.64 4.16
C GLN A 34 -8.58 -22.40 4.93
N GLN A 35 -7.28 -22.23 5.13
CA GLN A 35 -6.73 -21.18 5.98
C GLN A 35 -7.11 -19.85 5.34
N LYS A 36 -8.19 -19.24 5.83
CA LYS A 36 -8.66 -17.96 5.31
C LYS A 36 -7.72 -16.89 5.83
N MET A 37 -6.84 -16.41 4.95
CA MET A 37 -6.06 -15.20 5.20
C MET A 37 -7.01 -14.03 5.43
N LYS A 38 -6.83 -13.33 6.55
CA LYS A 38 -7.64 -12.17 6.93
C LYS A 38 -6.74 -11.02 7.35
N CYS A 39 -7.15 -9.81 7.04
CA CYS A 39 -6.46 -8.64 7.57
C CYS A 39 -6.70 -8.48 9.06
N PRO A 40 -5.69 -8.05 9.83
CA PRO A 40 -5.85 -7.72 11.24
C PRO A 40 -6.96 -6.68 11.46
N LYS A 41 -7.44 -6.60 12.71
CA LYS A 41 -8.48 -5.64 13.10
C LYS A 41 -8.08 -4.22 12.66
N HIS A 42 -9.04 -3.46 12.12
CA HIS A 42 -8.87 -2.10 11.59
C HIS A 42 -8.08 -1.97 10.29
N TYR A 43 -7.55 -3.05 9.72
CA TYR A 43 -6.96 -3.05 8.39
C TYR A 43 -7.97 -3.49 7.33
N LYS A 44 -7.89 -2.86 6.16
CA LYS A 44 -8.64 -3.25 4.97
C LYS A 44 -7.72 -3.99 4.00
N GLY A 45 -8.16 -5.16 3.55
CA GLY A 45 -7.42 -5.98 2.59
C GLY A 45 -7.62 -5.55 1.15
N TYR A 46 -6.53 -5.56 0.41
CA TYR A 46 -6.48 -5.32 -1.03
C TYR A 46 -5.78 -6.48 -1.70
N TYR A 47 -6.42 -7.02 -2.74
CA TYR A 47 -5.79 -8.00 -3.60
C TYR A 47 -4.98 -7.28 -4.67
N ARG A 48 -3.72 -7.66 -4.79
CA ARG A 48 -2.75 -7.12 -5.75
C ARG A 48 -2.37 -8.22 -6.72
N GLN A 49 -2.04 -7.84 -7.94
CA GLN A 49 -1.44 -8.76 -8.90
C GLN A 49 0.00 -9.04 -8.45
N PRO A 50 0.40 -10.30 -8.21
CA PRO A 50 1.77 -10.63 -7.84
C PRO A 50 2.72 -10.33 -8.99
N THR A 51 3.76 -9.54 -8.71
CA THR A 51 4.82 -9.20 -9.66
C THR A 51 6.18 -9.29 -8.95
N ALA A 52 7.26 -9.29 -9.71
CA ALA A 52 8.59 -9.19 -9.10
C ALA A 52 8.76 -7.87 -8.32
N THR A 53 8.16 -6.77 -8.81
CA THR A 53 8.24 -5.43 -8.21
C THR A 53 7.60 -5.33 -6.83
N ASN A 54 6.54 -6.10 -6.56
CA ASN A 54 5.88 -6.13 -5.25
C ASN A 54 6.21 -7.37 -4.42
N ASN A 55 7.34 -8.03 -4.72
CA ASN A 55 7.78 -9.25 -4.04
C ASN A 55 6.69 -10.36 -4.00
N GLN A 56 5.96 -10.51 -5.11
CA GLN A 56 4.87 -11.50 -5.27
C GLN A 56 3.72 -11.33 -4.26
N THR A 57 3.51 -10.11 -3.75
CA THR A 57 2.47 -9.83 -2.75
C THR A 57 1.08 -9.96 -3.35
N LYS A 58 0.30 -10.96 -2.89
CA LYS A 58 -1.09 -11.20 -3.31
C LYS A 58 -2.12 -10.38 -2.55
N MET A 59 -1.96 -10.29 -1.24
CA MET A 59 -2.86 -9.54 -0.36
C MET A 59 -2.04 -8.61 0.50
N TRP A 60 -2.44 -7.33 0.54
CA TRP A 60 -1.86 -6.33 1.41
C TRP A 60 -2.94 -5.66 2.25
N CYS A 61 -2.67 -5.52 3.54
CA CYS A 61 -3.61 -4.94 4.49
C CYS A 61 -3.18 -3.50 4.76
N LEU A 62 -4.03 -2.53 4.40
CA LEU A 62 -3.79 -1.10 4.63
C LEU A 62 -4.67 -0.57 5.75
N ARG A 63 -4.12 0.34 6.55
CA ARG A 63 -4.82 1.10 7.58
C ARG A 63 -4.43 2.56 7.48
N VAL A 64 -5.43 3.42 7.40
CA VAL A 64 -5.25 4.88 7.52
C VAL A 64 -5.38 5.21 9.01
N VAL A 65 -4.34 5.82 9.56
CA VAL A 65 -4.32 6.27 10.96
C VAL A 65 -4.38 7.80 10.95
N MET A 66 -5.35 8.35 11.67
CA MET A 66 -5.52 9.81 11.80
C MET A 66 -5.16 10.22 13.23
N VAL A 67 -4.52 11.38 13.38
CA VAL A 67 -4.03 11.92 14.65
C VAL A 67 -4.46 13.37 14.83
N ASN A 68 -4.70 13.77 16.08
CA ASN A 68 -5.08 15.15 16.43
C ASN A 68 -3.87 16.10 16.43
N VAL A 69 -2.69 15.55 16.70
CA VAL A 69 -1.42 16.28 16.75
C VAL A 69 -0.58 15.82 15.57
N SER A 70 0.01 16.78 14.86
CA SER A 70 0.82 16.51 13.69
C SER A 70 2.05 15.69 14.05
N VAL A 71 2.44 14.76 13.18
CA VAL A 71 3.59 13.87 13.39
C VAL A 71 4.61 14.01 12.28
N SER A 72 5.89 13.74 12.56
CA SER A 72 6.92 13.58 11.54
C SER A 72 6.81 12.23 10.83
N GLU A 73 7.50 12.06 9.70
CA GLU A 73 7.53 10.79 8.98
C GLU A 73 8.14 9.69 9.86
N GLN A 74 9.26 9.98 10.54
CA GLN A 74 9.92 9.01 11.42
C GLN A 74 9.00 8.52 12.54
N ALA A 75 8.22 9.42 13.15
CA ALA A 75 7.25 9.07 14.18
C ALA A 75 6.11 8.20 13.61
N ALA A 76 5.65 8.49 12.39
CA ALA A 76 4.66 7.68 11.70
C ALA A 76 5.18 6.25 11.40
N GLN A 77 6.41 6.13 10.90
CA GLN A 77 7.06 4.84 10.66
C GLN A 77 7.22 4.04 11.96
N GLN A 78 7.68 4.69 13.04
CA GLN A 78 7.79 4.05 14.37
C GLN A 78 6.44 3.56 14.88
N ALA A 79 5.38 4.35 14.71
CA ALA A 79 4.03 3.97 15.11
C ALA A 79 3.49 2.77 14.30
N CYS A 80 3.75 2.71 12.99
CA CYS A 80 3.41 1.52 12.19
C CYS A 80 4.20 0.29 12.66
N ASN A 81 5.50 0.44 12.91
CA ASN A 81 6.38 -0.65 13.37
C ASN A 81 5.93 -1.23 14.71
N ALA A 82 5.45 -0.41 15.63
CA ALA A 82 4.95 -0.84 16.94
C ALA A 82 3.76 -1.82 16.85
N GLU A 83 2.99 -1.79 15.76
CA GLU A 83 1.88 -2.73 15.52
C GLU A 83 2.28 -3.92 14.63
N GLY A 84 3.56 -4.06 14.26
CA GLY A 84 4.00 -5.07 13.28
C GLY A 84 3.56 -4.75 11.85
N ALA A 85 3.44 -3.46 11.55
CA ALA A 85 3.20 -2.91 10.22
C ALA A 85 4.39 -2.03 9.79
N VAL A 86 4.34 -1.49 8.58
CA VAL A 86 5.31 -0.53 8.05
C VAL A 86 4.57 0.68 7.50
N LEU A 87 5.20 1.85 7.42
CA LEU A 87 4.64 2.93 6.60
C LEU A 87 4.47 2.39 5.17
N SER A 88 3.37 2.71 4.52
CA SER A 88 3.02 2.12 3.22
C SER A 88 2.46 3.17 2.29
N THR A 89 2.60 2.90 1.00
CA THR A 89 1.90 3.64 -0.06
C THR A 89 0.80 2.77 -0.68
N PHE A 90 0.18 3.28 -1.74
CA PHE A 90 -0.90 2.63 -2.47
C PHE A 90 -0.46 2.16 -3.87
N ALA A 91 -0.97 1.01 -4.30
CA ALA A 91 -0.64 0.42 -5.61
C ALA A 91 -1.70 0.69 -6.69
N SER A 92 -2.87 1.21 -6.32
CA SER A 92 -4.00 1.35 -7.25
C SER A 92 -4.93 2.51 -6.88
N TYR A 93 -5.78 2.88 -7.84
CA TYR A 93 -6.80 3.91 -7.65
C TYR A 93 -7.76 3.57 -6.50
N ASP A 94 -8.16 2.30 -6.33
CA ASP A 94 -9.08 1.91 -5.26
C ASP A 94 -8.46 2.01 -3.87
N GLU A 95 -7.16 1.73 -3.76
CA GLU A 95 -6.38 1.97 -2.54
C GLU A 95 -6.30 3.47 -2.24
N GLN A 96 -5.88 4.30 -3.21
CA GLN A 96 -5.81 5.76 -3.07
C GLN A 96 -7.17 6.35 -2.67
N LYS A 97 -8.24 5.99 -3.39
CA LYS A 97 -9.61 6.46 -3.14
C LYS A 97 -10.08 6.10 -1.74
N HIS A 98 -9.73 4.92 -1.23
CA HIS A 98 -10.04 4.56 0.15
C HIS A 98 -9.32 5.45 1.15
N ILE A 99 -8.02 5.67 0.94
CA ILE A 99 -7.21 6.51 1.82
C ILE A 99 -7.78 7.93 1.85
N VAL A 100 -7.99 8.53 0.69
CA VAL A 100 -8.56 9.88 0.53
C VAL A 100 -9.93 9.99 1.20
N ARG A 101 -10.83 9.02 0.98
CA ARG A 101 -12.16 9.02 1.62
C ARG A 101 -12.09 8.92 3.13
N HIS A 102 -11.20 8.07 3.65
CA HIS A 102 -11.03 7.90 5.09
C HIS A 102 -10.52 9.20 5.73
N ALA A 103 -9.45 9.77 5.19
CA ALA A 103 -8.87 11.00 5.70
C ALA A 103 -9.83 12.20 5.54
N SER A 104 -10.51 12.32 4.40
CA SER A 104 -11.51 13.38 4.16
C SER A 104 -12.66 13.33 5.17
N LYS A 105 -13.10 12.13 5.58
CA LYS A 105 -14.13 11.97 6.62
C LYS A 105 -13.65 12.52 7.96
N TYR A 106 -12.42 12.21 8.34
CA TYR A 106 -11.81 12.73 9.56
C TYR A 106 -11.68 14.26 9.53
N PHE A 107 -11.26 14.81 8.39
CA PHE A 107 -11.10 16.26 8.21
C PHE A 107 -12.42 17.00 8.38
N ARG A 108 -13.49 16.50 7.74
CA ARG A 108 -14.84 17.06 7.88
C ARG A 108 -15.36 16.97 9.32
N TYR A 109 -15.11 15.85 10.00
CA TYR A 109 -15.56 15.67 11.38
C TYR A 109 -14.86 16.63 12.36
N ASN A 110 -13.58 16.93 12.13
CA ASN A 110 -12.77 17.78 12.99
C ASN A 110 -12.67 19.25 12.51
N ASN A 111 -13.49 19.66 11.53
CA ASN A 111 -13.45 20.99 10.92
C ASN A 111 -12.06 21.40 10.36
N ILE A 112 -11.28 20.43 9.88
CA ILE A 112 -10.01 20.65 9.19
C ILE A 112 -10.32 20.83 7.70
N THR A 113 -9.96 21.99 7.14
CA THR A 113 -10.23 22.31 5.72
C THR A 113 -9.23 21.65 4.78
N GLN A 114 -7.96 21.62 5.17
CA GLN A 114 -6.86 21.08 4.38
C GLN A 114 -5.69 20.63 5.27
N GLY A 115 -4.84 19.76 4.73
CA GLY A 115 -3.87 18.97 5.48
C GLY A 115 -3.25 17.89 4.63
N SER A 116 -2.38 17.10 5.26
CA SER A 116 -1.70 15.98 4.65
C SER A 116 -1.73 14.74 5.53
N ILE A 117 -1.34 13.62 4.94
CA ILE A 117 -0.95 12.42 5.67
C ILE A 117 0.33 11.83 5.06
N TRP A 118 1.12 11.16 5.89
CA TRP A 118 2.35 10.49 5.44
C TRP A 118 2.07 9.19 4.69
N LEU A 119 2.89 8.96 3.66
CA LEU A 119 2.97 7.71 2.91
C LEU A 119 4.42 7.26 2.83
N ASP A 120 4.63 5.98 2.58
CA ASP A 120 5.96 5.49 2.23
C ASP A 120 6.38 6.06 0.87
N GLY A 121 7.62 6.53 0.82
CA GLY A 121 8.16 7.25 -0.31
C GLY A 121 9.38 8.04 0.11
N VAL A 122 10.52 7.61 -0.40
CA VAL A 122 11.82 8.15 -0.06
C VAL A 122 12.56 8.51 -1.34
N ARG A 123 13.06 9.75 -1.41
CA ARG A 123 13.86 10.20 -2.55
C ARG A 123 15.12 9.33 -2.66
N ILE A 124 15.42 8.85 -3.86
CA ILE A 124 16.59 8.01 -4.08
C ILE A 124 17.88 8.80 -3.81
N GLU A 125 18.89 8.12 -3.29
CA GLU A 125 20.10 8.75 -2.73
C GLU A 125 20.78 9.73 -3.71
N GLN A 126 20.96 9.32 -4.96
CA GLN A 126 21.60 10.15 -6.00
C GLN A 126 20.80 11.43 -6.36
N CYS A 127 19.52 11.49 -6.00
CA CYS A 127 18.67 12.66 -6.22
C CYS A 127 18.50 13.53 -4.97
N ARG A 128 19.05 13.14 -3.82
CA ARG A 128 19.08 13.93 -2.58
C ARG A 128 20.15 15.00 -2.65
N THR A 129 19.95 15.96 -3.54
CA THR A 129 20.95 16.97 -3.88
C THR A 129 20.29 18.31 -4.18
N LEU A 130 20.98 19.39 -3.81
CA LEU A 130 20.63 20.76 -4.19
C LEU A 130 21.32 21.19 -5.49
N ASN A 131 22.16 20.35 -6.07
CA ASN A 131 22.84 20.65 -7.32
C ASN A 131 21.84 20.55 -8.50
N VAL A 132 21.49 21.69 -9.09
CA VAL A 132 20.54 21.79 -10.21
C VAL A 132 20.95 20.90 -11.38
N THR A 133 22.24 20.79 -11.70
CA THR A 133 22.73 19.94 -12.80
C THR A 133 22.42 18.46 -12.55
N GLN A 134 22.50 18.00 -11.30
CA GLN A 134 22.11 16.64 -10.94
C GLN A 134 20.59 16.47 -10.94
N GLN A 135 19.84 17.49 -10.53
CA GLN A 135 18.37 17.46 -10.52
C GLN A 135 17.77 17.34 -11.94
N ILE A 136 18.38 17.99 -12.93
CA ILE A 136 17.94 17.91 -14.33
C ILE A 136 18.52 16.71 -15.09
N ALA A 137 19.43 15.96 -14.47
CA ALA A 137 19.98 14.73 -15.03
C ALA A 137 19.10 13.52 -14.70
N ALA A 138 19.19 12.48 -15.53
CA ALA A 138 18.52 11.22 -15.25
C ALA A 138 19.18 10.50 -14.05
N PRO A 139 18.40 9.84 -13.17
CA PRO A 139 16.94 9.70 -13.22
C PRO A 139 16.15 10.80 -12.48
N CYS A 140 16.81 11.82 -11.92
CA CYS A 140 16.20 12.84 -11.07
C CYS A 140 15.24 13.80 -11.81
N ASN A 141 15.36 13.87 -13.13
CA ASN A 141 14.47 14.63 -14.00
C ASN A 141 13.12 13.92 -14.27
N ASP A 142 12.96 12.66 -13.87
CA ASP A 142 11.76 11.87 -14.08
C ASP A 142 11.01 11.68 -12.75
N LYS A 143 9.84 12.31 -12.65
CA LYS A 143 8.98 12.27 -11.45
C LYS A 143 8.56 10.85 -11.05
N THR A 144 8.60 9.90 -11.99
CA THR A 144 8.24 8.49 -11.73
C THR A 144 9.39 7.65 -11.18
N LYS A 145 10.62 8.19 -11.17
CA LYS A 145 11.84 7.47 -10.79
C LYS A 145 12.61 8.12 -9.64
N VAL A 146 12.28 9.36 -9.29
CA VAL A 146 13.01 10.15 -8.28
C VAL A 146 12.71 9.69 -6.84
N PHE A 147 11.63 8.94 -6.63
CA PHE A 147 11.28 8.32 -5.35
C PHE A 147 11.21 6.81 -5.49
N ASP A 148 11.60 6.13 -4.42
CA ASP A 148 11.36 4.70 -4.20
C ASP A 148 10.64 4.50 -2.87
N ILE A 149 10.23 3.28 -2.57
CA ILE A 149 9.58 2.91 -1.31
C ILE A 149 10.51 2.11 -0.43
N THR A 150 10.27 2.18 0.88
CA THR A 150 11.06 1.43 1.87
C THR A 150 10.58 -0.03 1.94
N ASP A 151 9.27 -0.27 1.83
CA ASP A 151 8.71 -1.64 1.85
C ASP A 151 8.49 -2.20 0.43
N PRO A 152 9.13 -3.32 0.06
CA PRO A 152 9.10 -3.85 -1.31
C PRO A 152 7.81 -4.60 -1.67
N ARG A 153 6.75 -4.56 -0.82
CA ARG A 153 5.51 -5.33 -1.04
C ARG A 153 4.43 -4.52 -1.75
N THR A 154 4.74 -3.28 -2.10
CA THR A 154 3.89 -2.39 -2.88
C THR A 154 4.54 -2.11 -4.22
N ASP A 155 3.79 -2.13 -5.32
CA ASP A 155 4.29 -1.59 -6.59
C ASP A 155 3.92 -0.10 -6.62
N PRO A 156 4.89 0.83 -6.53
CA PRO A 156 4.58 2.25 -6.39
C PRO A 156 4.35 2.92 -7.74
N LYS A 157 4.40 2.19 -8.87
CA LYS A 157 4.27 2.75 -10.21
C LYS A 157 3.01 3.59 -10.37
N TYR A 158 1.88 3.13 -9.84
CA TYR A 158 0.65 3.92 -9.85
C TYR A 158 0.76 5.16 -8.96
N ALA A 159 1.25 5.03 -7.73
CA ALA A 159 1.42 6.16 -6.81
C ALA A 159 2.24 7.30 -7.44
N TRP A 160 3.36 6.98 -8.09
CA TRP A 160 4.23 7.99 -8.72
C TRP A 160 3.65 8.65 -9.98
N THR A 161 2.43 8.29 -10.39
CA THR A 161 1.66 9.05 -11.39
C THR A 161 0.71 10.07 -10.77
N GLN A 162 0.56 10.07 -9.44
CA GLN A 162 -0.42 10.88 -8.71
C GLN A 162 0.21 12.13 -8.08
N TRP A 163 1.32 12.62 -8.64
CA TRP A 163 1.93 13.87 -8.20
C TRP A 163 1.08 15.08 -8.57
N TYR A 164 1.01 16.05 -7.66
CA TYR A 164 0.52 17.37 -8.02
C TYR A 164 1.33 17.95 -9.19
N ARG A 165 0.71 18.80 -10.03
CA ARG A 165 1.32 19.33 -11.26
C ARG A 165 2.75 19.88 -11.09
N THR A 166 3.03 20.58 -9.98
CA THR A 166 4.34 21.15 -9.65
C THR A 166 5.18 20.28 -8.71
N ALA A 167 4.68 19.12 -8.30
CA ALA A 167 5.37 18.15 -7.45
C ALA A 167 6.01 17.02 -8.28
N PRO A 168 7.00 16.29 -7.72
CA PRO A 168 7.68 16.57 -6.46
C PRO A 168 8.55 17.84 -6.57
N SER A 169 8.54 18.66 -5.52
CA SER A 169 9.54 19.73 -5.36
C SER A 169 10.89 19.11 -4.99
N TRP A 170 12.02 19.72 -5.37
CA TRP A 170 13.36 19.22 -5.02
C TRP A 170 13.83 19.70 -3.66
N ALA A 171 13.59 20.98 -3.38
CA ALA A 171 13.97 21.62 -2.14
C ALA A 171 12.73 22.15 -1.42
N TYR A 172 12.81 22.10 -0.10
CA TYR A 172 12.00 22.88 0.80
C TYR A 172 12.83 24.08 1.28
N TRP A 173 12.18 25.23 1.37
CA TRP A 173 12.80 26.50 1.72
C TRP A 173 12.60 26.80 3.21
N PRO A 174 13.63 26.74 4.05
CA PRO A 174 13.74 27.69 5.13
C PRO A 174 14.43 28.95 4.54
N ILE A 175 13.79 30.13 4.60
CA ILE A 175 14.31 31.51 4.29
C ILE A 175 13.84 32.07 2.91
N ARG A 176 13.30 33.29 2.75
CA ARG A 176 13.03 34.48 3.61
C ARG A 176 11.71 35.12 3.13
N THR A 177 11.20 36.11 3.86
CA THR A 177 9.94 36.88 3.64
C THR A 177 9.69 37.47 2.25
N GLU A 178 10.63 37.40 1.32
CA GLU A 178 10.56 38.08 0.02
C GLU A 178 11.24 37.20 -1.03
N GLU A 179 10.60 37.11 -2.21
CA GLU A 179 11.00 36.38 -3.41
C GLU A 179 10.75 34.87 -3.46
N TYR A 180 9.81 34.52 -4.34
CA TYR A 180 9.64 33.23 -5.00
C TYR A 180 10.91 32.88 -5.81
N SER A 181 12.03 32.58 -5.14
CA SER A 181 13.19 32.02 -5.82
C SER A 181 12.87 30.57 -6.20
N THR A 182 13.20 30.18 -7.43
CA THR A 182 13.08 28.80 -7.93
C THR A 182 14.38 28.00 -7.75
N TYR A 183 15.42 28.59 -7.16
CA TYR A 183 16.78 28.02 -7.09
C TYR A 183 17.30 27.82 -5.66
N PRO A 184 17.74 26.61 -5.29
CA PRO A 184 18.15 26.30 -3.92
C PRO A 184 19.18 27.30 -3.39
N THR A 185 18.92 27.81 -2.19
CA THR A 185 19.83 28.65 -1.40
C THR A 185 20.74 27.80 -0.52
N VAL A 186 21.74 28.42 0.10
CA VAL A 186 22.65 27.78 1.06
C VAL A 186 21.93 27.11 2.24
N ASP A 187 20.74 27.57 2.58
CA ASP A 187 19.93 27.05 3.69
C ASP A 187 18.87 26.04 3.23
N SER A 188 18.74 25.79 1.93
CA SER A 188 17.73 24.88 1.40
C SER A 188 17.93 23.46 1.93
N ILE A 189 16.82 22.76 2.17
CA ILE A 189 16.83 21.36 2.61
C ILE A 189 16.08 20.53 1.58
N THR A 190 16.55 19.32 1.31
CA THR A 190 15.91 18.44 0.34
C THR A 190 14.55 17.93 0.83
N ALA A 191 13.59 17.87 -0.09
CA ALA A 191 12.26 17.32 0.15
C ALA A 191 12.27 15.81 -0.12
N ASP A 192 12.65 15.02 0.87
CA ASP A 192 13.01 13.61 0.67
C ASP A 192 11.90 12.60 0.99
N CYS A 193 10.82 13.03 1.63
CA CYS A 193 9.70 12.18 1.99
C CYS A 193 8.41 12.56 1.25
N VAL A 194 7.47 11.62 1.20
CA VAL A 194 6.20 11.79 0.49
C VAL A 194 5.04 11.95 1.45
N GLN A 195 4.22 12.95 1.18
CA GLN A 195 2.92 13.12 1.80
C GLN A 195 1.82 13.15 0.74
N MET A 196 0.60 12.82 1.13
CA MET A 196 -0.59 12.98 0.31
C MET A 196 -1.46 14.10 0.84
N TRP A 197 -1.77 15.06 -0.01
CA TRP A 197 -2.65 16.17 0.31
C TRP A 197 -4.09 15.71 0.45
N ILE A 198 -4.72 16.13 1.53
CA ILE A 198 -6.14 15.92 1.82
C ILE A 198 -6.80 17.29 1.83
N TYR A 199 -7.59 17.57 0.80
CA TYR A 199 -8.31 18.82 0.65
C TYR A 199 -9.74 18.55 0.15
N PRO A 200 -10.69 18.19 1.03
CA PRO A 200 -12.00 17.69 0.62
C PRO A 200 -12.86 18.65 -0.22
N GLY A 201 -12.52 19.94 -0.27
CA GLY A 201 -13.19 20.95 -1.09
C GLY A 201 -12.45 21.32 -2.38
N ASN A 202 -11.34 20.64 -2.70
CA ASN A 202 -10.52 20.93 -3.89
C ASN A 202 -10.11 19.62 -4.58
N ASP A 203 -10.86 19.24 -5.60
CA ASP A 203 -10.63 17.98 -6.34
C ASP A 203 -9.30 17.95 -7.12
N ASP A 204 -8.72 19.11 -7.45
CA ASP A 204 -7.40 19.20 -8.12
C ASP A 204 -6.25 18.81 -7.19
N ARG A 205 -6.41 19.01 -5.88
CA ARG A 205 -5.37 18.74 -4.87
C ARG A 205 -5.65 17.51 -4.02
N ASN A 206 -6.91 17.14 -3.85
CA ASN A 206 -7.29 16.06 -2.95
C ASN A 206 -6.79 14.69 -3.45
N GLY A 207 -5.93 14.05 -2.67
CA GLY A 207 -5.31 12.78 -3.02
C GLY A 207 -4.05 12.88 -3.88
N GLN A 208 -3.59 14.09 -4.18
CA GLN A 208 -2.33 14.29 -4.91
C GLN A 208 -1.13 14.17 -3.96
N LEU A 209 -0.01 13.68 -4.50
CA LEU A 209 1.25 13.55 -3.79
C LEU A 209 2.04 14.84 -3.84
N HIS A 210 2.78 15.09 -2.76
CA HIS A 210 3.76 16.15 -2.66
C HIS A 210 5.00 15.67 -1.90
N ALA A 211 6.16 16.20 -2.27
CA ALA A 211 7.41 15.94 -1.56
C ALA A 211 7.61 16.95 -0.44
N ILE A 212 8.15 16.52 0.69
CA ILE A 212 8.39 17.37 1.86
C ILE A 212 9.61 16.84 2.61
N HIS A 213 10.28 17.68 3.39
CA HIS A 213 11.35 17.21 4.29
C HIS A 213 10.77 16.28 5.36
N CYS A 214 11.45 15.15 5.63
CA CYS A 214 10.94 14.05 6.45
C CYS A 214 10.65 14.44 7.91
N ASP A 215 11.47 15.34 8.47
CA ASP A 215 11.35 15.76 9.87
C ASP A 215 10.28 16.83 10.10
N MET A 216 9.61 17.30 9.04
CA MET A 216 8.59 18.33 9.16
C MET A 216 7.25 17.76 9.65
N ALA A 217 7.01 17.84 10.96
CA ALA A 217 5.66 17.64 11.51
C ALA A 217 4.71 18.79 11.13
N VAL A 218 5.22 20.03 11.16
CA VAL A 218 4.53 21.26 10.75
C VAL A 218 5.51 22.07 9.90
N PRO A 219 5.11 22.63 8.75
CA PRO A 219 5.98 23.49 7.98
C PRO A 219 6.25 24.82 8.73
N PRO A 220 7.45 25.41 8.62
CA PRO A 220 7.81 26.65 9.29
C PRO A 220 7.02 27.92 8.89
N TYR A 221 6.14 27.90 7.87
CA TYR A 221 5.50 29.12 7.36
C TYR A 221 3.97 28.99 7.14
N ASP A 222 3.24 30.07 7.49
CA ASP A 222 1.77 30.04 7.66
C ASP A 222 0.95 29.87 6.38
N PHE A 223 1.39 30.36 5.20
CA PHE A 223 0.55 30.35 3.99
C PHE A 223 0.35 28.94 3.38
N GLU A 224 1.32 28.04 3.57
CA GLU A 224 1.22 26.63 3.19
C GLU A 224 1.05 25.70 4.39
N LYS A 225 0.95 26.28 5.59
CA LYS A 225 0.96 25.52 6.84
C LYS A 225 -0.08 24.44 6.88
N ALA A 226 -1.31 24.83 6.58
CA ALA A 226 -2.43 23.93 6.66
C ALA A 226 -2.26 22.74 5.71
N LEU A 227 -1.88 22.92 4.44
CA LEU A 227 -1.73 21.81 3.48
C LEU A 227 -0.60 20.85 3.83
N PHE A 228 0.53 21.33 4.35
CA PHE A 228 1.70 20.50 4.67
C PHE A 228 1.70 19.98 6.11
N THR A 229 0.66 20.26 6.91
CA THR A 229 0.51 19.68 8.25
C THR A 229 -0.02 18.25 8.14
N ASN A 230 0.73 17.29 8.68
CA ASN A 230 0.42 15.87 8.59
C ASN A 230 -0.46 15.39 9.75
N TYR A 231 -1.75 15.15 9.48
CA TYR A 231 -2.76 14.70 10.45
C TYR A 231 -2.96 13.19 10.45
N GLY A 232 -2.02 12.43 9.89
CA GLY A 232 -2.15 10.99 9.79
C GLY A 232 -1.06 10.36 8.94
N TYR A 233 -1.17 9.06 8.79
CA TYR A 233 -0.23 8.24 8.04
C TYR A 233 -0.90 6.93 7.62
N VAL A 234 -0.31 6.23 6.64
CA VAL A 234 -0.82 4.96 6.16
C VAL A 234 0.13 3.83 6.54
N CYS A 235 -0.38 2.85 7.28
CA CYS A 235 0.37 1.64 7.61
C CYS A 235 -0.07 0.47 6.71
N GLY A 236 0.89 -0.35 6.29
CA GLY A 236 0.70 -1.58 5.53
C GLY A 236 1.27 -2.79 6.27
N ARG A 237 0.62 -3.95 6.15
CA ARG A 237 1.13 -5.22 6.68
C ARG A 237 0.59 -6.43 5.94
N PRO A 238 1.25 -7.60 6.02
CA PRO A 238 0.70 -8.84 5.47
C PRO A 238 -0.56 -9.29 6.23
N PRO A 239 -1.43 -10.11 5.59
CA PRO A 239 -2.55 -10.72 6.27
C PRO A 239 -2.07 -11.74 7.32
N VAL A 240 -2.97 -12.08 8.24
CA VAL A 240 -2.75 -13.11 9.26
C VAL A 240 -3.64 -14.32 8.99
N LEU A 241 -3.18 -15.49 9.41
CA LEU A 241 -3.98 -16.70 9.39
C LEU A 241 -5.12 -16.58 10.39
N SER A 242 -6.35 -16.77 9.91
CA SER A 242 -7.52 -16.84 10.78
C SER A 242 -7.86 -18.31 11.02
N PHE A 243 -7.64 -18.78 12.25
CA PHE A 243 -8.15 -20.07 12.68
C PHE A 243 -9.56 -19.86 13.22
N TYR A 244 -10.55 -20.29 12.43
CA TYR A 244 -11.92 -20.48 12.91
C TYR A 244 -12.15 -21.98 13.20
#